data_AF-J9PBR5-F1
#
_entry.id   AF-J9PBR5-F1
#
_cell.length_a   1.000
_cell.length_b   1.000
_cell.length_c   1.000
_cell.angle_alpha   90.00
_cell.angle_beta   90.00
_cell.angle_gamma   90.00
#
_symmetry.space_group_name_H-M   'P 1'
#
loop_
_entity.id
_entity.type
_entity.pdbx_description
1 polymer ?
#
loop_
_entity_poly.entity_id
_entity_poly.type
_entity_poly.pdbx_seq_one_letter_code
_entity_poly.pdbx_strand_id
1 'polypeptide(L)'
;TKKSREEIVKEILGRANPNNIPIVDEQPVKVSFKYSLQDIYTADVGTDQVELGLWLVISWKDRSLSWSNECTTFNELTLPSKYIWLPHIEVYNSIGKPGIHSDQLVRVYKDGTVTFVPQYTIRFSCALENVTTEQGAACTLKFGPWTYDVRDLVLDESQQVDLTTYAGGERFQLIEAKQKVNKKTYPCCPQSFEDIELRVTFKKI
;
A
#
# COMPACT_ATOMS: atom_id res chain seq x y z
N THR A 1 -35.39 1.95 -15.50
CA THR A 1 -35.02 3.35 -15.18
C THR A 1 -33.55 3.38 -14.81
N LYS A 2 -32.77 4.38 -15.29
CA LYS A 2 -31.35 4.50 -14.92
C LYS A 2 -31.24 4.80 -13.42
N LYS A 3 -30.39 4.09 -12.69
CA LYS A 3 -30.12 4.33 -11.27
C LYS A 3 -29.25 5.57 -11.10
N SER A 4 -29.57 6.38 -10.11
CA SER A 4 -28.76 7.53 -9.70
C SER A 4 -27.47 7.07 -9.01
N ARG A 5 -26.52 8.00 -8.85
CA ARG A 5 -25.29 7.74 -8.10
C ARG A 5 -25.58 7.33 -6.66
N GLU A 6 -26.52 8.00 -6.01
CA GLU A 6 -26.89 7.74 -4.62
C GLU A 6 -27.52 6.37 -4.43
N GLU A 7 -28.36 5.94 -5.38
CA GLU A 7 -28.98 4.61 -5.35
C GLU A 7 -27.92 3.50 -5.44
N ILE A 8 -26.92 3.67 -6.31
CA ILE A 8 -25.82 2.70 -6.45
C ILE A 8 -25.00 2.66 -5.16
N VAL A 9 -24.65 3.83 -4.58
CA VAL A 9 -23.90 3.90 -3.32
C VAL A 9 -24.65 3.19 -2.21
N LYS A 10 -25.97 3.42 -2.08
CA LYS A 10 -26.80 2.75 -1.08
C LYS A 10 -26.85 1.23 -1.29
N GLU A 11 -26.92 0.78 -2.54
CA GLU A 11 -26.94 -0.65 -2.88
C GLU A 11 -25.62 -1.36 -2.58
N ILE A 12 -24.48 -0.80 -2.99
CA ILE A 12 -23.17 -1.42 -2.73
C ILE A 12 -22.83 -1.39 -1.24
N LEU A 13 -23.10 -0.28 -0.55
CA LEU A 13 -22.84 -0.18 0.89
C LEU A 13 -23.80 -1.02 1.73
N GLY A 14 -24.99 -1.33 1.21
CA GLY A 14 -25.90 -2.28 1.85
C GLY A 14 -25.41 -3.74 1.82
N ARG A 15 -24.48 -4.07 0.92
CA ARG A 15 -23.85 -5.40 0.79
C ARG A 15 -22.44 -5.44 1.37
N ALA A 16 -21.75 -4.31 1.40
CA ALA A 16 -20.40 -4.20 1.94
C ALA A 16 -20.38 -4.53 3.43
N ASN A 17 -19.33 -5.22 3.87
CA ASN A 17 -19.06 -5.43 5.29
C ASN A 17 -17.59 -5.08 5.57
N PRO A 18 -17.31 -3.94 6.24
CA PRO A 18 -15.94 -3.52 6.50
C PRO A 18 -15.16 -4.46 7.43
N ASN A 19 -15.86 -5.32 8.18
CA ASN A 19 -15.25 -6.22 9.16
C ASN A 19 -15.03 -7.63 8.63
N ASN A 20 -15.40 -7.92 7.38
CA ASN A 20 -15.23 -9.25 6.80
C ASN A 20 -14.39 -9.17 5.53
N ILE A 21 -13.42 -10.07 5.41
CA ILE A 21 -12.59 -10.17 4.22
C ILE A 21 -13.45 -10.60 3.01
N PRO A 22 -13.35 -9.94 1.84
CA PRO A 22 -14.18 -10.24 0.68
C PRO A 22 -13.68 -11.49 -0.09
N ILE A 23 -13.53 -12.60 0.62
CA ILE A 23 -13.20 -13.91 0.02
C ILE A 23 -14.39 -14.41 -0.79
N VAL A 24 -14.10 -14.87 -2.00
CA VAL A 24 -15.06 -15.52 -2.90
C VAL A 24 -14.51 -16.89 -3.25
N ASP A 25 -15.34 -17.93 -3.12
CA ASP A 25 -15.00 -19.32 -3.49
C ASP A 25 -13.72 -19.87 -2.80
N GLU A 26 -13.52 -19.52 -1.52
CA GLU A 26 -12.36 -19.94 -0.71
C GLU A 26 -10.99 -19.55 -1.29
N GLN A 27 -10.94 -18.55 -2.19
CA GLN A 27 -9.70 -18.03 -2.75
C GLN A 27 -9.19 -16.82 -1.94
N PRO A 28 -7.87 -16.71 -1.71
CA PRO A 28 -7.30 -15.54 -1.04
C PRO A 28 -7.53 -14.28 -1.87
N VAL A 29 -7.72 -13.15 -1.17
CA VAL A 29 -7.80 -11.84 -1.82
C VAL A 29 -6.44 -11.49 -2.38
N LYS A 30 -6.35 -11.34 -3.70
CA LYS A 30 -5.14 -10.85 -4.37
C LYS A 30 -5.08 -9.33 -4.26
N VAL A 31 -4.01 -8.83 -3.65
CA VAL A 31 -3.77 -7.40 -3.48
C VAL A 31 -2.57 -6.99 -4.31
N SER A 32 -2.81 -6.10 -5.27
CA SER A 32 -1.75 -5.38 -5.97
C SER A 32 -1.25 -4.25 -5.08
N PHE A 33 0.04 -4.25 -4.79
CA PHE A 33 0.68 -3.25 -3.95
C PHE A 33 1.89 -2.66 -4.67
N LYS A 34 1.93 -1.35 -4.76
CA LYS A 34 3.02 -0.62 -5.39
C LYS A 34 3.44 0.56 -4.53
N TYR A 35 4.74 0.67 -4.26
CA TYR A 35 5.31 1.88 -3.68
C TYR A 35 5.48 2.95 -4.76
N SER A 36 5.08 4.17 -4.46
CA SER A 36 5.50 5.34 -5.23
C SER A 36 6.33 6.26 -4.34
N LEU A 37 7.63 6.29 -4.60
CA LEU A 37 8.58 7.08 -3.81
C LEU A 37 8.48 8.54 -4.21
N GLN A 38 8.08 9.39 -3.27
CA GLN A 38 7.95 10.83 -3.51
C GLN A 38 9.27 11.54 -3.23
N ASP A 39 9.87 11.29 -2.06
CA ASP A 39 11.13 11.93 -1.66
C ASP A 39 11.81 11.19 -0.48
N ILE A 40 13.09 11.47 -0.29
CA ILE A 40 13.89 11.14 0.90
C ILE A 40 14.01 12.42 1.72
N TYR A 41 13.13 12.62 2.70
CA TYR A 41 13.07 13.88 3.45
C TYR A 41 14.28 14.08 4.35
N THR A 42 14.67 13.05 5.09
CA THR A 42 15.81 13.10 6.01
C THR A 42 16.53 11.75 6.08
N ALA A 43 17.84 11.81 6.33
CA ALA A 43 18.66 10.66 6.72
C ALA A 43 19.65 11.17 7.77
N ASP A 44 19.41 10.81 9.03
CA ASP A 44 20.16 11.28 10.18
C ASP A 44 21.13 10.19 10.66
N VAL A 45 22.42 10.39 10.36
CA VAL A 45 23.52 9.49 10.75
C VAL A 45 23.70 9.44 12.27
N GLY A 46 23.32 10.49 13.00
CA GLY A 46 23.44 10.52 14.45
C GLY A 46 22.42 9.61 15.16
N THR A 47 21.27 9.36 14.51
CA THR A 47 20.19 8.54 15.06
C THR A 47 19.93 7.25 14.27
N ASP A 48 20.60 7.06 13.13
CA ASP A 48 20.35 5.99 12.16
C ASP A 48 18.89 5.93 11.71
N GLN A 49 18.29 7.10 11.44
CA GLN A 49 16.89 7.23 11.04
C GLN A 49 16.76 7.85 9.65
N VAL A 50 15.84 7.29 8.88
CA VAL A 50 15.45 7.82 7.57
C VAL A 50 13.96 8.13 7.58
N GLU A 51 13.60 9.27 6.98
CA GLU A 51 12.21 9.65 6.74
C GLU A 51 11.93 9.70 5.24
N LEU A 52 10.94 8.92 4.79
CA LEU A 52 10.50 8.88 3.40
C LEU A 52 9.09 9.45 3.22
N GLY A 53 8.89 10.13 2.10
CA GLY A 53 7.56 10.44 1.56
C GLY A 53 7.14 9.35 0.57
N LEU A 54 5.98 8.74 0.79
CA LEU A 54 5.48 7.63 -0.02
C LEU A 54 4.01 7.84 -0.37
N TRP A 55 3.62 7.49 -1.59
CA TRP A 55 2.25 7.08 -1.87
C TRP A 55 2.23 5.56 -1.97
N LEU A 56 1.25 4.92 -1.35
CA LEU A 56 1.04 3.49 -1.52
C LEU A 56 -0.11 3.31 -2.50
N VAL A 57 0.09 2.61 -3.61
CA VAL A 57 -0.99 2.28 -4.53
C VAL A 57 -1.44 0.87 -4.23
N ILE A 58 -2.61 0.74 -3.65
CA ILE A 58 -3.17 -0.53 -3.19
C ILE A 58 -4.44 -0.80 -3.99
N SER A 59 -4.52 -1.98 -4.61
CA SER A 59 -5.70 -2.38 -5.38
C SER A 59 -6.08 -3.84 -5.14
N TRP A 60 -7.38 -4.09 -5.02
CA TRP A 60 -7.94 -5.42 -4.83
C TRP A 60 -9.32 -5.52 -5.47
N LYS A 61 -9.87 -6.72 -5.53
CA LYS A 61 -11.21 -6.99 -6.05
C LYS A 61 -12.16 -7.27 -4.90
N ASP A 62 -13.29 -6.57 -4.84
CA ASP A 62 -14.39 -6.86 -3.93
C ASP A 62 -15.71 -6.95 -4.72
N ARG A 63 -16.23 -8.18 -4.87
CA ARG A 63 -17.45 -8.43 -5.63
C ARG A 63 -18.68 -7.80 -4.99
N SER A 64 -18.69 -7.59 -3.67
CA SER A 64 -19.82 -6.94 -2.97
C SER A 64 -20.02 -5.48 -3.42
N LEU A 65 -18.96 -4.86 -3.92
CA LEU A 65 -18.95 -3.49 -4.38
C LEU A 65 -19.22 -3.31 -5.88
N SER A 66 -19.47 -4.41 -6.62
CA SER A 66 -19.74 -4.37 -8.07
C SER A 66 -21.18 -3.98 -8.40
N TRP A 67 -21.42 -3.36 -9.56
CA TRP A 67 -22.78 -3.03 -10.05
C TRP A 67 -22.94 -3.25 -11.57
N SER A 68 -24.18 -3.50 -12.01
CA SER A 68 -24.49 -3.81 -13.43
C SER A 68 -24.44 -2.59 -14.35
N ASN A 69 -24.11 -2.84 -15.64
CA ASN A 69 -24.13 -1.87 -16.73
C ASN A 69 -25.52 -1.44 -17.17
N GLU A 70 -26.52 -2.28 -16.96
CA GLU A 70 -27.83 -2.12 -17.62
C GLU A 70 -28.60 -0.87 -17.17
N CYS A 71 -28.23 -0.29 -16.03
CA CYS A 71 -28.93 0.84 -15.44
C CYS A 71 -28.03 2.04 -15.07
N THR A 72 -26.74 2.09 -15.45
CA THR A 72 -25.83 3.16 -14.96
C THR A 72 -24.87 3.68 -16.03
N THR A 73 -24.59 4.98 -16.00
CA THR A 73 -23.55 5.64 -16.82
C THR A 73 -22.21 5.80 -16.10
N PHE A 74 -22.15 5.48 -14.80
CA PHE A 74 -20.97 5.63 -13.98
C PHE A 74 -20.16 4.34 -13.96
N ASN A 75 -18.86 4.45 -14.25
CA ASN A 75 -17.91 3.34 -14.22
C ASN A 75 -17.11 3.27 -12.91
N GLU A 76 -17.18 4.33 -12.10
CA GLU A 76 -16.43 4.47 -10.87
C GLU A 76 -17.13 5.41 -9.89
N LEU A 77 -16.85 5.22 -8.61
CA LEU A 77 -17.37 5.99 -7.49
C LEU A 77 -16.24 6.24 -6.49
N THR A 78 -16.23 7.43 -5.88
CA THR A 78 -15.37 7.71 -4.72
C THR A 78 -16.18 7.55 -3.44
N LEU A 79 -15.63 6.81 -2.48
CA LEU A 79 -16.26 6.54 -1.18
C LEU A 79 -15.25 6.74 -0.04
N PRO A 80 -15.69 7.12 1.18
CA PRO A 80 -14.85 7.00 2.36
C PRO A 80 -14.50 5.54 2.64
N SER A 81 -13.21 5.26 2.87
CA SER A 81 -12.68 3.91 3.05
C SER A 81 -13.32 3.18 4.23
N LYS A 82 -13.71 3.91 5.29
CA LYS A 82 -14.33 3.38 6.51
C LYS A 82 -15.62 2.57 6.30
N TYR A 83 -16.28 2.69 5.14
CA TYR A 83 -17.52 1.97 4.84
C TYR A 83 -17.29 0.63 4.14
N ILE A 84 -16.05 0.31 3.77
CA ILE A 84 -15.69 -0.92 3.08
C ILE A 84 -14.51 -1.59 3.78
N TRP A 85 -14.28 -2.85 3.46
CA TRP A 85 -13.11 -3.56 3.96
C TRP A 85 -11.84 -3.03 3.30
N LEU A 86 -10.74 -2.98 4.06
CA LEU A 86 -9.40 -2.68 3.56
C LEU A 86 -8.51 -3.91 3.79
N PRO A 87 -7.41 -4.07 3.02
CA PRO A 87 -6.46 -5.16 3.23
C PRO A 87 -5.58 -5.03 4.49
N HIS A 88 -5.68 -3.93 5.24
CA HIS A 88 -4.96 -3.67 6.50
C HIS A 88 -3.45 -3.95 6.38
N ILE A 89 -2.82 -3.41 5.33
CA ILE A 89 -1.38 -3.52 5.11
C ILE A 89 -0.69 -2.44 5.92
N GLU A 90 0.11 -2.86 6.90
CA GLU A 90 0.77 -1.99 7.88
C GLU A 90 2.29 -2.03 7.73
N VAL A 91 2.96 -0.99 8.20
CA VAL A 91 4.42 -0.93 8.24
C VAL A 91 4.93 -1.66 9.48
N TYR A 92 5.93 -2.52 9.31
CA TYR A 92 6.45 -3.37 10.39
C TYR A 92 7.58 -2.73 11.19
N ASN A 93 8.41 -1.91 10.53
CA ASN A 93 9.64 -1.38 11.11
C ASN A 93 9.66 0.15 11.19
N SER A 94 8.50 0.79 11.34
CA SER A 94 8.45 2.25 11.56
C SER A 94 8.82 2.63 12.98
N ILE A 95 9.46 3.79 13.11
CA ILE A 95 9.69 4.47 14.38
C ILE A 95 8.48 5.37 14.64
N GLY A 96 7.64 4.95 15.59
CA GLY A 96 6.40 5.64 15.89
C GLY A 96 5.33 5.46 14.82
N LYS A 97 4.25 6.25 14.93
CA LYS A 97 3.13 6.21 13.99
C LYS A 97 3.49 6.93 12.68
N PRO A 98 3.26 6.30 11.53
CA PRO A 98 3.34 6.98 10.24
C PRO A 98 2.44 8.22 10.18
N GLY A 99 2.92 9.30 9.57
CA GLY A 99 2.09 10.44 9.21
C GLY A 99 1.24 10.07 8.00
N ILE A 100 -0.07 10.36 8.05
CA ILE A 100 -1.00 10.17 6.93
C ILE A 100 -1.50 11.55 6.52
N HIS A 101 -1.28 11.93 5.27
CA HIS A 101 -1.55 13.29 4.78
C HIS A 101 -2.78 13.38 3.89
N SER A 102 -3.21 12.26 3.31
CA SER A 102 -4.37 12.20 2.41
C SER A 102 -5.66 11.85 3.15
N ASP A 103 -6.79 12.36 2.65
CA ASP A 103 -8.10 11.86 3.02
C ASP A 103 -8.21 10.35 2.75
N GLN A 104 -8.94 9.66 3.62
CA GLN A 104 -9.13 8.21 3.55
C GLN A 104 -10.28 7.88 2.59
N LEU A 105 -10.07 8.18 1.31
CA LEU A 105 -11.02 7.93 0.23
C LEU A 105 -10.51 6.81 -0.69
N VAL A 106 -11.44 5.99 -1.16
CA VAL A 106 -11.19 4.93 -2.13
C VAL A 106 -11.93 5.21 -3.42
N ARG A 107 -11.37 4.75 -4.53
CA ARG A 107 -12.05 4.67 -5.81
C ARG A 107 -12.51 3.24 -6.03
N VAL A 108 -13.81 3.06 -6.19
CA VAL A 108 -14.44 1.78 -6.49
C VAL A 108 -14.87 1.81 -7.94
N TYR A 109 -14.45 0.81 -8.70
CA TYR A 109 -14.82 0.59 -10.08
C TYR A 109 -16.00 -0.37 -10.18
N LYS A 110 -16.73 -0.26 -11.28
CA LYS A 110 -17.96 -0.99 -11.54
C LYS A 110 -17.84 -2.51 -11.41
N ASP A 111 -16.70 -3.03 -11.80
CA ASP A 111 -16.39 -4.45 -11.76
C ASP A 111 -16.05 -4.94 -10.34
N GLY A 112 -16.07 -4.06 -9.33
CA GLY A 112 -15.70 -4.34 -7.95
C GLY A 112 -14.20 -4.13 -7.66
N THR A 113 -13.41 -3.67 -8.64
CA THR A 113 -12.02 -3.30 -8.36
C THR A 113 -12.00 -2.06 -7.46
N VAL A 114 -11.17 -2.06 -6.44
CA VAL A 114 -10.98 -0.93 -5.53
C VAL A 114 -9.54 -0.46 -5.64
N THR A 115 -9.34 0.85 -5.62
CA THR A 115 -8.03 1.48 -5.54
C THR A 115 -8.00 2.46 -4.37
N PHE A 116 -6.98 2.30 -3.53
CA PHE A 116 -6.72 3.14 -2.37
C PHE A 116 -5.29 3.67 -2.46
N VAL A 117 -5.14 5.00 -2.40
CA VAL A 117 -3.83 5.67 -2.57
C VAL A 117 -3.52 6.61 -1.41
N PRO A 118 -3.23 6.08 -0.21
CA PRO A 118 -2.84 6.91 0.92
C PRO A 118 -1.44 7.51 0.75
N GLN A 119 -1.30 8.77 1.15
CA GLN A 119 -0.01 9.46 1.25
C GLN A 119 0.54 9.36 2.68
N TYR A 120 1.79 8.89 2.78
CA TYR A 120 2.49 8.65 4.03
C TYR A 120 3.80 9.43 4.15
N THR A 121 4.13 9.79 5.39
CA THR A 121 5.50 10.07 5.84
C THR A 121 5.91 9.01 6.86
N ILE A 122 7.01 8.31 6.61
CA ILE A 122 7.42 7.17 7.42
C ILE A 122 8.86 7.32 7.86
N ARG A 123 9.06 7.28 9.18
CA ARG A 123 10.38 7.20 9.81
C ARG A 123 10.69 5.77 10.17
N PHE A 124 11.92 5.32 9.91
CA PHE A 124 12.37 3.98 10.25
C PHE A 124 13.90 3.94 10.43
N SER A 125 14.39 2.89 11.09
CA SER A 125 15.81 2.70 11.31
C SER A 125 16.52 2.19 10.05
N CYS A 126 17.69 2.75 9.75
CA CYS A 126 18.56 2.30 8.66
C CYS A 126 20.01 2.58 9.01
N ALA A 127 20.91 1.64 8.67
CA ALA A 127 22.35 1.86 8.81
C ALA A 127 22.84 2.86 7.74
N LEU A 128 23.28 4.03 8.18
CA LEU A 128 23.69 5.14 7.30
C LEU A 128 25.20 5.30 7.17
N GLU A 129 26.00 4.32 7.62
CA GLU A 129 27.47 4.34 7.62
C GLU A 129 28.06 4.73 6.25
N ASN A 130 27.45 4.24 5.16
CA ASN A 130 27.93 4.43 3.79
C ASN A 130 27.21 5.56 3.04
N VAL A 131 26.37 6.37 3.69
CA VAL A 131 25.53 7.38 3.00
C VAL A 131 26.37 8.45 2.29
N THR A 132 27.61 8.71 2.72
CA THR A 132 28.53 9.68 2.10
C THR A 132 29.49 9.05 1.08
N THR A 133 29.42 7.73 0.89
CA THR A 133 30.27 6.99 -0.05
C THR A 133 29.58 6.84 -1.41
N GLU A 134 30.33 6.47 -2.44
CA GLU A 134 29.77 6.17 -3.77
C GLU A 134 28.80 4.97 -3.75
N GLN A 135 28.97 4.04 -2.80
CA GLN A 135 28.06 2.90 -2.64
C GLN A 135 26.70 3.32 -2.08
N GLY A 136 26.64 4.42 -1.33
CA GLY A 136 25.44 4.87 -0.62
C GLY A 136 25.00 3.95 0.51
N ALA A 137 23.92 4.35 1.19
CA ALA A 137 23.23 3.56 2.20
C ALA A 137 22.04 2.81 1.58
N ALA A 138 21.80 1.57 2.01
CA ALA A 138 20.70 0.74 1.54
C ALA A 138 19.68 0.50 2.67
N CYS A 139 18.55 1.19 2.60
CA CYS A 139 17.51 1.19 3.62
C CYS A 139 16.33 0.31 3.19
N THR A 140 15.83 -0.51 4.12
CA THR A 140 14.71 -1.42 3.85
C THR A 140 13.52 -1.08 4.72
N LEU A 141 12.41 -0.75 4.09
CA LEU A 141 11.12 -0.52 4.72
C LEU A 141 10.20 -1.69 4.37
N LYS A 142 9.44 -2.19 5.36
CA LYS A 142 8.67 -3.41 5.20
C LYS A 142 7.19 -3.18 5.53
N PHE A 143 6.32 -3.61 4.63
CA PHE A 143 4.88 -3.62 4.82
C PHE A 143 4.32 -5.02 4.71
N GLY A 144 3.20 -5.27 5.38
CA GLY A 144 2.44 -6.49 5.16
C GLY A 144 1.14 -6.52 5.95
N PRO A 145 0.28 -7.50 5.68
CA PRO A 145 -0.90 -7.76 6.50
C PRO A 145 -0.50 -8.15 7.92
N TRP A 146 -1.06 -7.47 8.93
CA TRP A 146 -0.73 -7.75 10.32
C TRP A 146 -1.26 -9.11 10.82
N THR A 147 -2.46 -9.49 10.37
CA THR A 147 -3.16 -10.70 10.86
C THR A 147 -3.49 -11.72 9.78
N TYR A 148 -3.47 -11.34 8.50
CA TYR A 148 -3.83 -12.22 7.39
C TYR A 148 -2.64 -13.07 6.94
N ASP A 149 -2.85 -14.37 6.81
CA ASP A 149 -1.89 -15.28 6.19
C ASP A 149 -2.20 -15.51 4.70
N VAL A 150 -1.37 -16.29 4.00
CA VAL A 150 -1.49 -16.52 2.55
C VAL A 150 -2.80 -17.20 2.12
N ARG A 151 -3.58 -17.77 3.04
CA ARG A 151 -4.90 -18.34 2.76
C ARG A 151 -5.98 -17.27 2.68
N ASP A 152 -5.77 -16.15 3.36
CA ASP A 152 -6.68 -15.01 3.40
C ASP A 152 -6.33 -13.98 2.33
N LEU A 153 -5.03 -13.63 2.23
CA LEU A 153 -4.55 -12.52 1.40
C LEU A 153 -3.17 -12.86 0.81
N VAL A 154 -3.02 -12.58 -0.49
CA VAL A 154 -1.72 -12.71 -1.18
C VAL A 154 -1.36 -11.39 -1.88
N LEU A 155 -0.08 -11.05 -1.87
CA LEU A 155 0.48 -9.87 -2.50
C LEU A 155 0.95 -10.20 -3.93
N ASP A 156 0.64 -9.31 -4.87
CA ASP A 156 1.11 -9.43 -6.25
C ASP A 156 2.58 -9.00 -6.37
N GLU A 157 3.43 -9.93 -6.83
CA GLU A 157 4.87 -9.71 -7.01
C GLU A 157 5.22 -8.97 -8.31
N SER A 158 4.25 -8.72 -9.21
CA SER A 158 4.50 -8.16 -10.55
C SER A 158 4.86 -6.67 -10.57
N GLN A 159 4.61 -5.96 -9.48
CA GLN A 159 4.74 -4.51 -9.42
C GLN A 159 6.19 -4.07 -9.16
N GLN A 160 6.56 -2.92 -9.73
CA GLN A 160 7.85 -2.25 -9.49
C GLN A 160 7.63 -0.91 -8.79
N VAL A 161 8.67 -0.41 -8.11
CA VAL A 161 8.61 0.91 -7.46
C VAL A 161 8.37 1.98 -8.50
N ASP A 162 7.37 2.82 -8.26
CA ASP A 162 7.02 3.94 -9.12
C ASP A 162 7.83 5.18 -8.74
N LEU A 163 8.74 5.57 -9.63
CA LEU A 163 9.60 6.74 -9.48
C LEU A 163 9.16 7.92 -10.37
N THR A 164 8.00 7.82 -11.04
CA THR A 164 7.53 8.86 -11.99
C THR A 164 7.26 10.21 -11.33
N THR A 165 6.94 10.19 -10.04
CA THR A 165 6.65 11.37 -9.21
C THR A 165 7.75 11.66 -8.19
N TYR A 166 8.89 10.97 -8.29
CA TYR A 166 10.02 11.21 -7.40
C TYR A 166 10.56 12.62 -7.65
N ALA A 167 10.41 13.50 -6.66
CA ALA A 167 10.81 14.89 -6.80
C ALA A 167 12.33 15.02 -7.00
N GLY A 168 13.09 14.14 -6.34
CA GLY A 168 14.54 14.25 -6.24
C GLY A 168 14.95 15.44 -5.38
N GLY A 169 15.83 15.20 -4.41
CA GLY A 169 16.34 16.26 -3.54
C GLY A 169 17.72 16.73 -3.94
N GLU A 170 18.05 17.98 -3.59
CA GLU A 170 19.44 18.48 -3.59
C GLU A 170 20.30 17.83 -2.49
N ARG A 171 19.68 17.10 -1.56
CA ARG A 171 20.35 16.51 -0.39
C ARG A 171 20.76 15.07 -0.61
N PHE A 172 19.99 14.31 -1.39
CA PHE A 172 20.16 12.88 -1.56
C PHE A 172 19.96 12.48 -3.01
N GLN A 173 20.95 11.78 -3.55
CA GLN A 173 20.88 11.13 -4.85
C GLN A 173 20.35 9.71 -4.67
N LEU A 174 19.21 9.42 -5.31
CA LEU A 174 18.69 8.06 -5.40
C LEU A 174 19.57 7.24 -6.35
N ILE A 175 20.09 6.13 -5.87
CA ILE A 175 20.87 5.17 -6.67
C ILE A 175 19.91 4.11 -7.24
N GLU A 176 19.06 3.54 -6.38
CA GLU A 176 18.14 2.48 -6.77
C GLU A 176 16.95 2.40 -5.82
N ALA A 177 15.77 2.07 -6.33
CA ALA A 177 14.63 1.66 -5.52
C ALA A 177 14.05 0.36 -6.09
N LYS A 178 13.89 -0.65 -5.24
CA LYS A 178 13.33 -1.96 -5.60
C LYS A 178 12.27 -2.36 -4.60
N GLN A 179 11.25 -3.05 -5.08
CA GLN A 179 10.30 -3.73 -4.22
C GLN A 179 10.36 -5.23 -4.45
N LYS A 180 10.15 -6.00 -3.39
CA LYS A 180 10.14 -7.46 -3.44
C LYS A 180 9.14 -8.00 -2.43
N VAL A 181 8.31 -8.94 -2.87
CA VAL A 181 7.46 -9.73 -1.97
C VAL A 181 8.29 -10.86 -1.37
N ASN A 182 8.15 -11.08 -0.07
CA ASN A 182 8.77 -12.19 0.63
C ASN A 182 7.71 -13.02 1.35
N LYS A 183 7.98 -14.32 1.45
CA LYS A 183 7.21 -15.28 2.26
C LYS A 183 7.96 -15.59 3.53
N LYS A 184 7.30 -15.49 4.67
CA LYS A 184 7.88 -15.74 5.98
C LYS A 184 6.94 -16.55 6.86
N THR A 185 7.50 -17.56 7.52
CA THR A 185 6.85 -18.27 8.62
C THR A 185 7.38 -17.71 9.93
N TYR A 186 6.50 -17.42 10.88
CA TYR A 186 6.88 -16.89 12.19
C TYR A 186 6.83 -17.98 13.26
N PRO A 187 7.66 -17.91 14.33
CA PRO A 187 7.65 -18.92 15.38
C PRO A 187 6.30 -19.10 16.10
N CYS A 188 5.43 -18.08 16.07
CA CYS A 188 4.11 -18.15 16.68
C CYS A 188 3.14 -19.09 15.94
N CYS A 189 3.32 -19.28 14.63
CA CYS A 189 2.29 -19.79 13.74
C CYS A 189 2.90 -20.63 12.60
N PRO A 190 2.42 -21.86 12.33
CA PRO A 190 2.91 -22.67 11.21
C PRO A 190 2.55 -22.10 9.83
N GLN A 191 1.65 -21.13 9.77
CA GLN A 191 1.21 -20.50 8.53
C GLN A 191 2.29 -19.61 7.92
N SER A 192 2.26 -19.49 6.59
CA SER A 192 3.09 -18.55 5.85
C SER A 192 2.38 -17.21 5.75
N PHE A 193 3.13 -16.13 5.97
CA PHE A 193 2.71 -14.76 5.79
C PHE A 193 3.50 -14.16 4.64
N GLU A 194 2.89 -13.23 3.92
CA GLU A 194 3.57 -12.45 2.89
C GLU A 194 3.82 -11.03 3.40
N ASP A 195 4.94 -10.47 2.99
CA ASP A 195 5.31 -9.08 3.21
C ASP A 195 5.92 -8.51 1.93
N ILE A 196 5.92 -7.20 1.82
CA ILE A 196 6.57 -6.50 0.72
C ILE A 196 7.61 -5.53 1.29
N GLU A 197 8.83 -5.66 0.78
CA GLU A 197 9.97 -4.86 1.18
C GLU A 197 10.27 -3.83 0.09
N LEU A 198 10.34 -2.56 0.49
CA LEU A 198 10.92 -1.47 -0.29
C LEU A 198 12.38 -1.31 0.12
N ARG A 199 13.30 -1.61 -0.79
CA ARG A 199 14.73 -1.34 -0.64
C ARG A 199 15.09 -0.08 -1.42
N VAL A 200 15.48 0.97 -0.70
CA VAL A 200 15.94 2.25 -1.27
C VAL A 200 17.43 2.39 -1.01
N THR A 201 18.21 2.49 -2.08
CA THR A 201 19.65 2.77 -2.03
C THR A 201 19.89 4.21 -2.47
N PHE A 202 20.54 5.01 -1.64
CA PHE A 202 20.80 6.42 -1.91
C PHE A 202 22.09 6.90 -1.26
N LYS A 203 22.65 7.99 -1.76
CA LYS A 203 23.80 8.67 -1.16
C LYS A 203 23.52 10.14 -0.96
N LYS A 204 24.22 10.77 -0.02
CA LYS A 204 24.21 12.21 0.19
C LYS A 204 24.94 12.89 -0.97
N ILE A 205 24.38 14.02 -1.42
CA ILE A 205 25.00 14.89 -2.44
C ILE A 205 26.05 15.80 -1.77
#